data_AF-A0A1Q7DA44-F1
#
_entry.id   AF-A0A1Q7DA44-F1
#
_cell.length_a   1.000
_cell.length_b   1.000
_cell.length_c   1.000
_cell.angle_alpha   90.00
_cell.angle_beta   90.00
_cell.angle_gamma   90.00
#
_symmetry.space_group_name_H-M   'P 1'
#
loop_
_entity.id
_entity.type
_entity.pdbx_description
1 polymer ?
#
loop_
_entity_poly.entity_id
_entity_poly.type
_entity_poly.pdbx_seq_one_letter_code
_entity_poly.pdbx_strand_id
1 'polypeptide(L)'
;MRGVEQIPWLYDAFATLSDWRGLRRWRQWLAAGARGDVLKRAALRAPGVRLVQARAEELPFRDGAFDTVVSGLVFCSVGDPARGLAEIRRVLTAGGELRMMEHVRSPVPWRARWEDRIQPLWTRLTGGCHPNRDTEAAVEASGFRIAAQTRRAEGVMRRFAARVE
;
A
#
# COMPACT_ATOMS: atom_id res chain seq x y z
N MET A 1 25.84 9.95 14.31
CA MET A 1 26.07 8.67 15.03
C MET A 1 25.60 7.56 14.11
N ARG A 2 26.49 6.65 13.68
CA ARG A 2 26.14 5.49 12.84
C ARG A 2 26.26 4.25 13.74
N GLY A 3 25.14 3.80 14.30
CA GLY A 3 25.11 2.70 15.25
C GLY A 3 24.87 1.35 14.60
N VAL A 4 24.63 0.36 15.46
CA VAL A 4 24.40 -1.06 15.13
C VAL A 4 23.16 -1.27 14.25
N GLU A 5 22.30 -0.25 14.13
CA GLU A 5 21.06 -0.26 13.34
C GLU A 5 21.24 -0.39 11.81
N GLN A 6 22.45 -0.21 11.25
CA GLN A 6 22.69 -0.40 9.79
C GLN A 6 23.06 -1.82 9.39
N ILE A 7 23.19 -2.75 10.35
CA ILE A 7 23.55 -4.14 10.10
C ILE A 7 22.38 -5.02 10.56
N PRO A 8 21.42 -5.36 9.67
CA PRO A 8 20.15 -5.97 10.05
C PRO A 8 20.30 -7.22 10.93
N TRP A 9 21.20 -8.15 10.57
CA TRP A 9 21.39 -9.38 11.33
C TRP A 9 21.96 -9.16 12.73
N LEU A 10 22.77 -8.12 12.94
CA LEU A 10 23.39 -7.81 14.23
C LEU A 10 22.38 -7.13 15.16
N TYR A 11 21.56 -6.25 14.60
CA TYR A 11 20.42 -5.66 15.29
C TYR A 11 19.40 -6.73 15.70
N ASP A 12 19.09 -7.66 14.80
CA ASP A 12 18.14 -8.75 15.05
C ASP A 12 18.66 -9.73 16.11
N ALA A 13 19.95 -10.06 16.09
CA ALA A 13 20.58 -10.89 17.12
C ALA A 13 20.55 -10.22 18.49
N PHE A 14 20.84 -8.91 18.56
CA PHE A 14 20.76 -8.14 19.79
C PHE A 14 19.32 -8.07 20.32
N ALA A 15 18.36 -7.75 19.46
CA ALA A 15 16.94 -7.72 19.79
C ALA A 15 16.43 -9.06 20.34
N THR A 16 16.86 -10.17 19.73
CA THR A 16 16.50 -11.53 20.15
C THR A 16 17.07 -11.86 21.53
N LEU A 17 18.33 -11.51 21.77
CA LEU A 17 18.99 -11.72 23.07
C LEU A 17 18.34 -10.88 24.18
N SER A 18 17.97 -9.63 23.87
CA SER A 18 17.24 -8.74 24.77
C SER A 18 15.84 -9.29 25.10
N ASP A 19 15.13 -9.82 24.11
CA ASP A 19 13.81 -10.40 24.29
C ASP A 19 13.86 -11.66 25.17
N TRP A 20 14.89 -12.50 25.01
CA TRP A 20 15.14 -13.66 25.88
C TRP A 20 15.37 -13.27 27.34
N ARG A 21 15.99 -12.11 27.59
CA ARG A 21 16.18 -11.55 28.94
C ARG A 21 14.93 -10.88 29.53
N GLY A 22 13.77 -11.05 28.90
CA GLY A 22 12.49 -10.58 29.42
C GLY A 22 12.11 -9.15 29.03
N LEU A 23 12.88 -8.48 28.16
CA LEU A 23 12.48 -7.18 27.59
C LEU A 23 11.32 -7.31 26.60
N ARG A 24 11.00 -8.53 26.16
CA ARG A 24 9.88 -8.83 25.27
C ARG A 24 8.55 -8.27 25.80
N ARG A 25 8.25 -8.44 27.10
CA ARG A 25 7.01 -7.94 27.72
C ARG A 25 6.96 -6.40 27.76
N TRP A 26 8.11 -5.75 27.93
CA TRP A 26 8.22 -4.28 27.95
C TRP A 26 8.09 -3.69 26.55
N ARG A 27 8.71 -4.34 25.54
CA ARG A 27 8.55 -3.99 24.13
C ARG A 27 7.12 -4.24 23.64
N GLN A 28 6.52 -5.35 24.05
CA GLN A 28 5.11 -5.64 23.78
C GLN A 28 4.19 -4.62 24.43
N TRP A 29 4.45 -4.18 25.67
CA TRP A 29 3.69 -3.10 26.32
C TRP A 29 3.88 -1.73 25.63
N LEU A 30 5.12 -1.37 25.26
CA LEU A 30 5.42 -0.16 24.49
C LEU A 30 4.74 -0.17 23.11
N ALA A 31 4.66 -1.34 22.46
CA ALA A 31 4.05 -1.52 21.15
C ALA A 31 2.54 -1.84 21.21
N ALA A 32 1.99 -2.15 22.38
CA ALA A 32 0.59 -2.57 22.55
C ALA A 32 -0.42 -1.47 22.18
N GLY A 33 0.03 -0.21 22.05
CA GLY A 33 -0.74 0.91 21.53
C GLY A 33 -0.22 1.50 20.22
N ALA A 34 0.84 0.94 19.63
CA ALA A 34 1.42 1.45 18.41
C ALA A 34 0.56 1.04 17.19
N ARG A 35 -0.51 1.79 16.93
CA ARG A 35 -1.11 1.91 15.58
C ARG A 35 -0.64 3.24 14.99
N GLY A 36 -0.19 3.18 13.74
CA GLY A 36 0.75 4.15 13.17
C GLY A 36 0.38 5.62 13.37
N ASP A 37 1.36 6.39 13.86
CA ASP A 37 1.34 7.86 13.94
C ASP A 37 1.12 8.55 12.58
N VAL A 38 0.84 7.82 11.51
CA VAL A 38 0.63 8.33 10.15
C VAL A 38 -0.46 9.39 10.14
N LEU A 39 -1.62 9.15 10.79
CA LEU A 39 -2.70 10.13 10.86
C LEU A 39 -2.30 11.35 11.69
N LYS A 40 -1.64 11.16 12.83
CA LYS A 40 -1.11 12.26 13.66
C LYS A 40 -0.10 13.11 12.88
N ARG A 41 0.84 12.46 12.18
CA ARG A 41 1.85 13.12 11.34
C ARG A 41 1.25 13.78 10.11
N ALA A 42 0.19 13.22 9.53
CA ALA A 42 -0.55 13.84 8.44
C ALA A 42 -1.29 15.10 8.92
N ALA A 43 -1.94 15.04 10.10
CA ALA A 43 -2.62 16.19 10.70
C ALA A 43 -1.67 17.35 10.97
N LEU A 44 -0.44 17.05 11.41
CA LEU A 44 0.60 18.06 11.61
C LEU A 44 1.10 18.70 10.30
N ARG A 45 1.10 17.95 9.19
CA ARG A 45 1.58 18.44 7.88
C ARG A 45 0.53 19.17 7.06
N ALA A 46 -0.74 18.82 7.26
CA ALA A 46 -1.87 19.39 6.53
C ALA A 46 -3.01 19.72 7.51
N PRO A 47 -2.82 20.72 8.39
CA PRO A 47 -3.88 21.14 9.31
C PRO A 47 -5.08 21.63 8.50
N GLY A 48 -6.26 21.03 8.73
CA GLY A 48 -7.50 21.33 8.01
C GLY A 48 -7.97 20.24 7.05
N VAL A 49 -7.13 19.25 6.73
CA VAL A 49 -7.57 18.06 5.99
C VAL A 49 -8.28 17.10 6.95
N ARG A 50 -9.49 16.67 6.59
CA ARG A 50 -10.21 15.63 7.35
C ARG A 50 -9.52 14.29 7.13
N LEU A 51 -9.09 13.67 8.22
CA LEU A 51 -8.46 12.35 8.22
C LEU A 51 -9.41 11.31 8.79
N VAL A 52 -9.45 10.14 8.14
CA VAL A 52 -10.31 9.03 8.55
C VAL A 52 -9.47 7.76 8.56
N GLN A 53 -9.58 6.97 9.62
CA GLN A 53 -9.03 5.61 9.66
C GLN A 53 -10.07 4.65 9.10
N ALA A 54 -9.76 4.01 7.97
CA ALA A 54 -10.63 3.05 7.32
C ALA A 54 -9.81 1.98 6.60
N ARG A 55 -10.48 0.88 6.26
CA ARG A 55 -9.95 -0.12 5.34
C ARG A 55 -10.23 0.33 3.91
N ALA A 56 -9.29 0.09 2.99
CA ALA A 56 -9.52 0.40 1.58
C ALA A 56 -10.70 -0.41 1.00
N GLU A 57 -10.95 -1.59 1.56
CA GLU A 57 -12.05 -2.48 1.16
C GLU A 57 -13.41 -2.12 1.78
N GLU A 58 -13.47 -1.08 2.63
CA GLU A 58 -14.70 -0.63 3.29
C GLU A 58 -14.56 0.85 3.69
N LEU A 59 -14.90 1.75 2.77
CA LEU A 59 -14.74 3.19 2.93
C LEU A 59 -16.00 3.80 3.58
N PRO A 60 -15.87 4.55 4.70
CA PRO A 60 -17.01 5.13 5.41
C PRO A 60 -17.49 6.44 4.77
N PHE A 61 -17.66 6.42 3.45
CA PHE A 61 -18.14 7.54 2.65
C PHE A 61 -19.37 7.12 1.85
N ARG A 62 -20.26 8.07 1.59
CA ARG A 62 -21.41 7.87 0.71
C ARG A 62 -20.97 7.65 -0.74
N ASP A 63 -21.87 7.12 -1.54
CA ASP A 63 -21.68 7.00 -2.98
C ASP A 63 -21.51 8.40 -3.61
N GLY A 64 -20.62 8.51 -4.61
CA GLY A 64 -20.35 9.78 -5.29
C GLY A 64 -19.92 10.90 -4.34
N ALA A 65 -19.10 10.59 -3.33
CA ALA A 65 -18.58 11.56 -2.38
C ALA A 65 -17.41 12.38 -2.93
N PHE A 66 -16.66 11.85 -3.91
CA PHE A 66 -15.43 12.46 -4.39
C PHE A 66 -15.37 12.51 -5.93
N ASP A 67 -14.84 13.61 -6.46
CA ASP A 67 -14.55 13.72 -7.89
C ASP A 67 -13.19 13.12 -8.26
N THR A 68 -12.31 12.92 -7.27
CA THR A 68 -11.00 12.34 -7.50
C THR A 68 -10.56 11.48 -6.31
N VAL A 69 -10.03 10.30 -6.61
CA VAL A 69 -9.35 9.43 -5.65
C VAL A 69 -7.91 9.26 -6.08
N VAL A 70 -6.97 9.36 -5.14
CA VAL A 70 -5.54 9.20 -5.39
C VAL A 70 -5.00 8.04 -4.56
N SER A 71 -4.26 7.13 -5.20
CA SER A 71 -3.53 6.03 -4.54
C SER A 71 -2.05 6.05 -4.91
N GLY A 72 -1.19 5.81 -3.93
CA GLY A 72 0.26 5.78 -4.11
C GLY A 72 0.91 4.68 -3.29
N LEU A 73 1.39 3.63 -3.95
CA LEU A 73 2.08 2.49 -3.33
C LEU A 73 1.25 1.77 -2.25
N VAL A 74 -0.06 1.66 -2.45
CA VAL A 74 -0.99 1.06 -1.48
C VAL A 74 -1.50 -0.30 -1.96
N PHE A 75 -1.85 -0.42 -3.24
CA PHE A 75 -2.56 -1.60 -3.76
C PHE A 75 -1.71 -2.87 -3.83
N CYS A 76 -0.42 -2.78 -3.57
CA CYS A 76 0.43 -3.96 -3.33
C CYS A 76 0.13 -4.65 -1.99
N SER A 77 -0.46 -3.95 -1.00
CA SER A 77 -0.68 -4.45 0.37
C SER A 77 -2.16 -4.56 0.76
N VAL A 78 -3.08 -4.06 -0.07
CA VAL A 78 -4.53 -4.24 0.14
C VAL A 78 -4.87 -5.73 0.14
N GLY A 79 -5.68 -6.21 1.08
CA GLY A 79 -5.97 -7.64 1.21
C GLY A 79 -6.74 -8.16 0.00
N ASP A 80 -7.79 -7.43 -0.38
CA ASP A 80 -8.61 -7.69 -1.57
C ASP A 80 -8.62 -6.45 -2.48
N PRO A 81 -7.71 -6.40 -3.48
CA PRO A 81 -7.64 -5.30 -4.44
C PRO A 81 -8.94 -5.08 -5.22
N ALA A 82 -9.68 -6.14 -5.56
CA ALA A 82 -10.91 -6.02 -6.32
C ALA A 82 -11.99 -5.33 -5.49
N ARG A 83 -12.16 -5.74 -4.22
CA ARG A 83 -13.07 -5.06 -3.29
C ARG A 83 -12.64 -3.62 -3.00
N GLY A 84 -11.34 -3.36 -2.85
CA GLY A 84 -10.82 -2.00 -2.69
C GLY A 84 -11.10 -1.10 -3.88
N LEU A 85 -10.92 -1.60 -5.11
CA LEU A 85 -11.23 -0.86 -6.34
C LEU A 85 -12.74 -0.66 -6.51
N ALA A 86 -13.57 -1.63 -6.11
CA ALA A 86 -15.03 -1.48 -6.10
C ALA A 86 -15.48 -0.35 -5.15
N GLU A 87 -14.89 -0.25 -3.96
CA GLU A 87 -15.16 0.85 -3.03
C GLU A 87 -14.71 2.20 -3.60
N ILE A 88 -13.53 2.26 -4.25
CA ILE A 88 -13.08 3.47 -4.95
C ILE A 88 -14.09 3.88 -6.03
N ARG A 89 -14.57 2.93 -6.85
CA ARG A 89 -15.59 3.20 -7.87
C ARG A 89 -16.87 3.74 -7.24
N ARG A 90 -17.33 3.14 -6.13
CA ARG A 90 -18.55 3.54 -5.42
C ARG A 90 -18.48 4.97 -4.90
N VAL A 91 -17.36 5.35 -4.28
CA VAL A 91 -17.21 6.70 -3.68
C VAL A 91 -16.90 7.79 -4.71
N LEU A 92 -16.52 7.43 -5.95
CA LEU A 92 -16.33 8.38 -7.04
C LEU A 92 -17.67 8.86 -7.62
N THR A 93 -17.75 10.14 -7.97
CA THR A 93 -18.89 10.71 -8.71
C THR A 93 -18.96 10.15 -10.13
N ALA A 94 -20.13 10.29 -10.78
CA ALA A 94 -20.25 10.02 -12.21
C ALA A 94 -19.32 10.98 -12.98
N GLY A 95 -18.29 10.42 -13.63
CA GLY A 95 -17.22 11.20 -14.28
C GLY A 95 -15.99 11.47 -13.42
N GLY A 96 -15.96 10.99 -12.18
CA GLY A 96 -14.81 11.07 -11.29
C GLY A 96 -13.58 10.31 -11.81
N GLU A 97 -12.42 10.67 -11.27
CA GLU A 97 -11.12 10.17 -11.73
C GLU A 97 -10.34 9.45 -10.62
N LEU A 98 -9.80 8.27 -10.94
CA LEU A 98 -8.82 7.57 -10.11
C LEU A 98 -7.41 7.88 -10.62
N ARG A 99 -6.51 8.34 -9.75
CA ARG A 99 -5.09 8.53 -10.06
C ARG A 99 -4.25 7.58 -9.24
N MET A 100 -3.40 6.80 -9.90
CA MET A 100 -2.56 5.80 -9.23
C MET A 100 -1.09 6.01 -9.54
N MET A 101 -0.25 5.77 -8.54
CA MET A 101 1.18 5.57 -8.67
C MET A 101 1.57 4.31 -7.89
N GLU A 102 1.77 3.20 -8.59
CA GLU A 102 1.84 1.87 -7.97
C GLU A 102 3.10 1.12 -8.41
N HIS A 103 3.59 0.28 -7.52
CA HIS A 103 4.57 -0.75 -7.85
C HIS A 103 3.83 -1.98 -8.37
N VAL A 104 4.17 -2.42 -9.57
CA VAL A 104 3.54 -3.54 -10.26
C VAL A 104 4.57 -4.61 -10.63
N ARG A 105 4.08 -5.79 -10.99
CA ARG A 105 4.90 -6.89 -11.52
C ARG A 105 5.82 -6.43 -12.65
N SER A 106 7.07 -6.93 -12.64
CA SER A 106 8.02 -6.60 -13.70
C SER A 106 7.50 -7.04 -15.08
N PRO A 107 7.64 -6.20 -16.13
CA PRO A 107 7.32 -6.60 -17.50
C PRO A 107 8.36 -7.56 -18.07
N VAL A 108 9.51 -7.74 -17.41
CA VAL A 108 10.60 -8.63 -17.87
C VAL A 108 10.34 -10.06 -17.37
N PRO A 109 10.12 -11.06 -18.25
CA PRO A 109 9.61 -12.37 -17.84
C PRO A 109 10.44 -13.11 -16.79
N TRP A 110 11.77 -13.02 -16.86
CA TRP A 110 12.63 -13.68 -15.88
C TRP A 110 12.60 -13.01 -14.50
N ARG A 111 12.48 -11.66 -14.46
CA ARG A 111 12.34 -10.89 -13.21
C ARG A 111 10.98 -11.17 -12.58
N ALA A 112 9.93 -11.18 -13.39
CA ALA A 112 8.58 -11.47 -12.95
C ALA A 112 8.47 -12.87 -12.32
N ARG A 113 9.10 -13.89 -12.93
CA ARG A 113 9.19 -15.24 -12.34
C ARG A 113 9.99 -15.28 -11.03
N TRP A 114 10.96 -14.38 -10.86
CA TRP A 114 11.73 -14.27 -9.64
C TRP A 114 10.92 -13.58 -8.52
N GLU A 115 10.17 -12.54 -8.87
CA GLU A 115 9.17 -11.90 -8.00
C GLU A 115 8.12 -12.90 -7.53
N ASP A 116 7.58 -13.71 -8.44
CA ASP A 116 6.60 -14.76 -8.11
C ASP A 116 7.17 -15.80 -7.13
N ARG A 117 8.45 -16.16 -7.26
CA ARG A 117 9.12 -17.11 -6.34
C ARG A 117 9.37 -16.53 -4.96
N ILE A 118 9.74 -15.25 -4.88
CA ILE A 118 10.09 -14.60 -3.61
C ILE A 118 8.85 -14.07 -2.89
N GLN A 119 7.77 -13.80 -3.62
CA GLN A 119 6.54 -13.21 -3.10
C GLN A 119 6.04 -13.87 -1.81
N PRO A 120 5.94 -15.21 -1.65
CA PRO A 120 5.42 -15.80 -0.42
C PRO A 120 6.25 -15.45 0.81
N LEU A 121 7.58 -15.41 0.67
CA LEU A 121 8.48 -14.99 1.74
C LEU A 121 8.38 -13.47 1.96
N TRP A 122 8.37 -12.70 0.87
CA TRP A 122 8.25 -11.25 0.91
C TRP A 122 6.99 -10.78 1.63
N THR A 123 5.84 -11.36 1.29
CA THR A 123 4.54 -11.05 1.91
C THR A 123 4.57 -11.29 3.43
N ARG A 124 5.23 -12.36 3.88
CA ARG A 124 5.40 -12.65 5.31
C ARG A 124 6.31 -11.66 6.02
N LEU A 125 7.39 -11.21 5.36
CA LEU A 125 8.37 -10.31 5.94
C LEU A 125 7.96 -8.83 5.89
N THR A 126 7.13 -8.43 4.92
CA THR A 126 6.77 -7.02 4.65
C THR A 126 5.35 -6.65 5.05
N GLY A 127 4.72 -7.47 5.90
CA GLY A 127 3.38 -7.15 6.43
C GLY A 127 2.26 -7.25 5.41
N GLY A 128 2.37 -8.14 4.43
CA GLY A 128 1.29 -8.42 3.46
C GLY A 128 1.49 -7.86 2.05
N CYS A 129 2.65 -7.29 1.72
CA CYS A 129 2.89 -6.76 0.37
C CYS A 129 3.07 -7.89 -0.66
N HIS A 130 2.46 -7.72 -1.83
CA HIS A 130 2.57 -8.59 -3.00
C HIS A 130 3.23 -7.82 -4.16
N PRO A 131 4.55 -8.00 -4.38
CA PRO A 131 5.30 -7.22 -5.37
C PRO A 131 4.97 -7.59 -6.82
N ASN A 132 4.36 -8.76 -7.04
CA ASN A 132 4.00 -9.30 -8.34
C ASN A 132 2.54 -9.02 -8.76
N ARG A 133 1.87 -8.05 -8.13
CA ARG A 133 0.51 -7.66 -8.55
C ARG A 133 0.52 -6.94 -9.88
N ASP A 134 -0.43 -7.31 -10.73
CA ASP A 134 -0.76 -6.55 -11.94
C ASP A 134 -1.90 -5.59 -11.63
N THR A 135 -1.52 -4.40 -11.14
CA THR A 135 -2.48 -3.38 -10.72
C THR A 135 -3.24 -2.79 -11.89
N GLU A 136 -2.64 -2.69 -13.09
CA GLU A 136 -3.31 -2.15 -14.27
C GLU A 136 -4.45 -3.08 -14.69
N ALA A 137 -4.18 -4.38 -14.80
CA ALA A 137 -5.20 -5.38 -15.11
C ALA A 137 -6.32 -5.43 -14.06
N ALA A 138 -5.98 -5.30 -12.77
CA ALA A 138 -6.98 -5.27 -11.70
C ALA A 138 -7.89 -4.03 -11.79
N VAL A 139 -7.33 -2.87 -12.13
CA VAL A 139 -8.08 -1.62 -12.35
C VAL A 139 -9.06 -1.78 -13.51
N GLU A 140 -8.59 -2.30 -14.65
CA GLU A 140 -9.44 -2.53 -15.83
C GLU A 140 -10.57 -3.53 -15.53
N ALA A 141 -10.25 -4.64 -14.87
CA ALA A 141 -11.23 -5.64 -14.45
C ALA A 141 -12.29 -5.09 -13.46
N SER A 142 -12.00 -3.98 -12.78
CA SER A 142 -12.91 -3.32 -11.85
C SER A 142 -13.80 -2.26 -12.52
N GLY A 143 -13.82 -2.24 -13.86
CA GLY A 143 -14.66 -1.33 -14.66
C GLY A 143 -14.11 0.09 -14.73
N PHE A 144 -12.79 0.24 -14.63
CA PHE A 144 -12.12 1.49 -14.94
C PHE A 144 -11.44 1.42 -16.30
N ARG A 145 -11.51 2.50 -17.06
CA ARG A 145 -10.74 2.66 -18.29
C ARG A 145 -9.52 3.53 -18.02
N ILE A 146 -8.33 2.96 -18.21
CA ILE A 146 -7.07 3.68 -18.05
C ILE A 146 -6.88 4.64 -19.23
N ALA A 147 -6.60 5.91 -18.91
CA ALA A 147 -6.33 6.94 -19.91
C ALA A 147 -4.89 6.79 -20.44
N ALA A 148 -4.73 6.19 -21.62
CA ALA A 148 -3.45 5.87 -22.24
C ALA A 148 -2.47 7.05 -22.27
N GLN A 149 -2.96 8.27 -22.51
CA GLN A 149 -2.16 9.50 -22.55
C GLN A 149 -1.50 9.84 -21.20
N THR A 150 -2.09 9.41 -20.08
CA THR A 150 -1.60 9.67 -18.73
C THR A 150 -0.67 8.57 -18.22
N ARG A 151 -0.73 7.38 -18.83
CA ARG A 151 0.06 6.21 -18.44
C ARG A 151 1.55 6.47 -18.64
N ARG A 152 2.33 6.23 -17.59
CA ARG A 152 3.80 6.23 -17.59
C ARG A 152 4.30 4.97 -16.88
N ALA A 153 5.34 4.36 -17.44
CA ALA A 153 5.94 3.14 -16.94
C ALA A 153 7.45 3.31 -16.83
N GLU A 154 7.99 3.13 -15.63
CA GLU A 154 9.42 3.21 -15.34
C GLU A 154 9.83 1.98 -14.52
N GLY A 155 10.36 0.97 -15.20
CA GLY A 155 10.65 -0.33 -14.58
C GLY A 155 9.38 -1.00 -14.03
N VAL A 156 9.33 -1.15 -12.70
CA VAL A 156 8.19 -1.71 -11.95
C VAL A 156 7.18 -0.66 -11.50
N MET A 157 7.46 0.63 -11.73
CA MET A 157 6.55 1.71 -11.37
C MET A 157 5.54 1.96 -12.50
N ARG A 158 4.29 2.19 -12.13
CA ARG A 158 3.22 2.66 -13.00
C ARG A 158 2.58 3.90 -12.44
N ARG A 159 2.32 4.86 -13.32
CA ARG A 159 1.55 6.06 -12.99
C ARG A 159 0.50 6.26 -14.07
N PHE A 160 -0.77 6.38 -13.70
CA PHE A 160 -1.87 6.59 -14.65
C PHE A 160 -3.08 7.24 -13.98
N ALA A 161 -3.95 7.79 -14.81
CA ALA A 161 -5.32 8.16 -14.45
C ALA A 161 -6.29 7.17 -15.12
N ALA A 162 -7.40 6.88 -14.44
CA ALA A 162 -8.46 6.00 -14.93
C ALA A 162 -9.83 6.58 -14.57
N ARG A 163 -10.84 6.26 -15.38
CA ARG A 163 -12.23 6.72 -15.18
C ARG A 163 -13.19 5.56 -15.18
N VAL A 164 -14.29 5.73 -14.45
CA VAL A 164 -15.37 4.74 -14.42
C VAL A 164 -15.99 4.64 -15.82
N GLU A 165 -16.09 3.41 -16.32
CA GLU A 165 -16.90 3.07 -17.50
C GLU A 165 -18.36 2.80 -17.11
#